data_AF-A0A658NLD0-F1
#
_entry.id   AF-A0A658NLD0-F1
#
_cell.length_a   1.000
_cell.length_b   1.000
_cell.length_c   1.000
_cell.angle_alpha   90.00
_cell.angle_beta   90.00
_cell.angle_gamma   90.00
#
_symmetry.space_group_name_H-M   'P 1'
#
loop_
_entity.id
_entity.type
_entity.pdbx_description
1 polymer ?
#
loop_
_entity_poly.entity_id
_entity_poly.type
_entity_poly.pdbx_seq_one_letter_code
_entity_poly.pdbx_strand_id
1 'polypeptide(L)'
;YGECLPCGGGPSASAYVYWIMKSLGHEKVRILNGYVRDWIEKGLPVSSSAIVRPAAKYIPQFTDNLIADYEYVMSGQPQLVDART
;
A
#
# COMPACT_ATOMS: atom_id res chain seq x y z
N TYR A 1 9.64 -15.23 -15.28
CA TYR A 1 9.62 -14.17 -14.25
C TYR A 1 9.05 -12.94 -14.91
N GLY A 2 7.77 -12.66 -14.65
CA GLY A 2 7.00 -11.66 -15.38
C GLY A 2 7.58 -10.27 -15.17
N GLU A 3 7.61 -9.51 -16.26
CA GLU A 3 7.99 -8.10 -16.25
C GLU A 3 7.12 -7.35 -15.24
N CYS A 4 7.78 -6.61 -14.35
CA CYS A 4 7.10 -5.60 -13.57
C CYS A 4 6.71 -4.50 -14.56
N LEU A 5 5.49 -4.58 -15.10
CA LEU A 5 4.85 -3.48 -15.82
C LEU A 5 5.04 -2.20 -14.99
N PRO A 6 5.20 -1.02 -15.61
CA PRO A 6 5.24 0.21 -14.85
C PRO A 6 3.99 0.22 -13.96
N CYS A 7 4.20 0.39 -12.66
CA CYS A 7 3.13 0.65 -11.72
C CYS A 7 2.40 1.93 -12.17
N GLY A 8 1.48 1.80 -13.12
CA GLY A 8 1.10 2.90 -14.02
C GLY A 8 -0.28 2.71 -14.64
N GLY A 9 -1.21 2.12 -13.89
CA GLY A 9 -2.63 2.08 -14.27
C GLY A 9 -3.58 1.68 -13.13
N GLY A 10 -3.05 1.50 -11.91
CA GLY A 10 -3.83 1.20 -10.71
C GLY A 10 -3.28 1.99 -9.52
N PRO A 11 -3.83 1.83 -8.31
CA PRO A 11 -3.30 2.50 -7.13
C PRO A 11 -1.81 2.19 -6.97
N SER A 12 -1.01 3.18 -6.53
CA SER A 12 0.42 3.00 -6.34
C SER A 12 0.70 1.79 -5.44
N ALA A 13 1.79 1.06 -5.69
CA ALA A 13 2.16 -0.09 -4.86
C ALA A 13 2.26 0.27 -3.36
N SER A 14 2.66 1.50 -3.04
CA SER A 14 2.67 2.03 -1.67
C SER A 14 1.27 2.18 -1.06
N ALA A 15 0.27 2.62 -1.84
CA ALA A 15 -1.11 2.69 -1.40
C ALA A 15 -1.70 1.30 -1.14
N TYR A 16 -1.39 0.32 -2.00
CA TYR A 16 -1.84 -1.06 -1.81
C TYR A 16 -1.25 -1.70 -0.55
N VAL A 17 0.07 -1.57 -0.33
CA VAL A 17 0.72 -2.05 0.90
C VAL A 17 0.18 -1.32 2.13
N TYR A 18 -0.06 -0.01 2.05
CA TYR A 18 -0.68 0.74 3.15
C TYR A 18 -2.05 0.16 3.50
N TRP A 19 -2.90 -0.09 2.50
CA TRP A 19 -4.22 -0.70 2.70
C TRP A 19 -4.10 -2.08 3.37
N ILE A 20 -3.21 -2.96 2.90
CA ILE A 20 -2.96 -4.27 3.54
C ILE A 20 -2.59 -4.11 5.01
N MET A 21 -1.62 -3.23 5.32
CA MET A 21 -1.17 -3.01 6.70
C MET A 21 -2.32 -2.50 7.58
N LYS A 22 -3.17 -1.61 7.07
CA LYS A 22 -4.37 -1.13 7.77
C LYS A 22 -5.38 -2.25 8.00
N SER A 23 -5.66 -3.08 6.99
CA SER A 23 -6.58 -4.23 7.10
C SER A 23 -6.08 -5.30 8.08
N LEU A 24 -4.76 -5.39 8.30
CA LEU A 24 -4.15 -6.26 9.32
C LEU A 24 -4.07 -5.63 10.72
N GLY A 25 -4.72 -4.47 10.93
CA GLY A 25 -4.79 -3.79 12.23
C GLY A 25 -3.56 -2.94 12.58
N HIS A 26 -2.65 -2.69 11.63
CA HIS A 26 -1.47 -1.86 11.91
C HIS A 26 -1.84 -0.37 11.92
N GLU A 27 -1.83 0.25 13.10
CA GLU A 27 -2.26 1.64 13.25
C GLU A 27 -1.22 2.68 12.80
N LYS A 28 0.06 2.39 13.06
CA LYS A 28 1.18 3.33 12.89
C LYS A 28 1.90 3.19 11.54
N VAL A 29 1.13 3.12 10.45
CA VAL A 29 1.65 3.13 9.07
C VAL A 29 1.47 4.50 8.44
N ARG A 30 2.43 4.93 7.61
CA ARG A 30 2.41 6.20 6.86
C ARG A 30 2.96 5.97 5.47
N ILE A 31 2.48 6.74 4.49
CA ILE A 31 3.02 6.78 3.13
C ILE A 31 3.88 8.05 3.01
N LEU A 32 5.04 7.94 2.36
CA LEU A 32 5.83 9.11 1.99
C LEU A 32 5.03 9.98 1.00
N ASN A 33 4.89 11.27 1.29
CA ASN A 33 4.29 12.20 0.32
C ASN A 33 5.29 12.47 -0.81
N GLY A 34 4.99 11.91 -1.99
CA GLY A 34 5.89 11.87 -3.15
C GLY A 34 6.57 10.51 -3.32
N TYR A 35 7.61 10.50 -4.15
CA TYR A 35 8.39 9.33 -4.50
C TYR A 35 9.83 9.42 -3.97
N VAL A 36 10.58 8.33 -4.06
CA VAL A 36 12.01 8.30 -3.71
C VAL A 36 12.81 9.34 -4.53
N ARG A 37 12.40 9.60 -5.77
CA ARG A 37 12.99 10.66 -6.59
C ARG A 37 12.85 12.04 -5.95
N ASP A 38 11.66 12.39 -5.45
CA ASP A 38 11.41 13.68 -4.79
C ASP A 38 12.24 13.81 -3.50
N TRP A 39 12.46 12.70 -2.80
CA TRP A 39 13.33 12.65 -1.61
C TRP A 39 14.79 12.97 -1.97
N ILE A 40 15.30 12.37 -3.06
CA ILE A 40 16.65 12.60 -3.57
C ILE A 40 16.80 14.05 -4.06
N GLU A 41 15.84 14.57 -4.81
CA GLU A 41 15.86 15.95 -5.33
C GLU A 41 15.87 17.00 -4.21
N LYS A 42 15.33 16.67 -3.03
CA LYS A 42 15.42 17.50 -1.82
C LYS A 42 16.77 17.42 -1.10
N GLY A 43 17.74 16.66 -1.62
CA GLY A 43 19.06 16.47 -1.02
C GLY A 43 19.04 15.67 0.30
N LEU A 44 17.98 14.89 0.55
CA LEU A 44 17.84 14.12 1.77
C LEU A 44 18.67 12.83 1.73
N PRO A 45 19.11 12.30 2.88
CA PRO A 45 19.98 11.12 2.93
C PRO A 45 19.33 9.88 2.32
N VAL A 46 20.14 9.09 1.60
CA VAL A 46 19.78 7.78 1.04
C VAL A 46 20.88 6.77 1.35
N SER A 47 20.56 5.48 1.30
CA SER A 47 21.52 4.38 1.48
C SER A 47 21.33 3.33 0.40
N SER A 48 22.44 2.80 -0.12
CA SER A 48 22.48 1.65 -1.03
C SER A 48 22.92 0.36 -0.34
N SER A 49 23.20 0.41 0.98
CA SER A 49 23.65 -0.75 1.75
C SER A 49 22.46 -1.58 2.22
N ALA A 50 22.56 -2.90 2.10
CA ALA A 50 21.58 -3.82 2.68
C ALA A 50 21.60 -3.73 4.21
N ILE A 51 20.42 -3.76 4.84
CA ILE A 51 20.26 -3.77 6.29
C ILE A 51 19.52 -5.04 6.69
N VAL A 52 20.12 -5.81 7.60
CA VAL A 52 19.44 -6.93 8.27
C VAL A 52 18.78 -6.39 9.53
N ARG A 53 17.47 -6.59 9.66
CA ARG A 53 16.72 -6.26 10.89
C ARG A 53 16.53 -7.51 11.74
N PRO A 54 16.58 -7.41 13.08
CA PRO A 54 16.20 -8.53 13.94
C PRO A 54 14.74 -8.90 13.69
N ALA A 55 14.43 -10.18 13.87
CA ALA A 55 13.06 -10.66 13.76
C ALA A 55 12.16 -9.94 14.79
N ALA A 56 10.96 -9.54 14.35
CA ALA A 56 9.95 -8.95 15.21
C ALA A 56 8.74 -9.88 15.27
N LYS A 57 8.13 -9.99 16.46
CA LYS A 57 6.85 -10.70 16.60
C LYS A 57 5.75 -9.80 16.05
N TYR A 58 5.06 -10.27 15.02
CA TYR A 58 3.91 -9.59 14.43
C TYR A 58 2.67 -10.45 14.63
N ILE A 59 1.65 -9.90 15.30
CA ILE A 59 0.35 -10.54 15.48
C ILE A 59 -0.66 -9.66 14.73
N PRO A 60 -1.16 -10.08 13.56
CA PRO A 60 -2.16 -9.31 12.82
C PRO A 60 -3.50 -9.31 13.56
N GLN A 61 -4.20 -8.18 13.49
CA GLN A 61 -5.59 -8.04 13.92
C GLN A 61 -6.43 -7.71 12.69
N PHE A 62 -6.77 -8.76 11.94
CA PHE A 62 -7.48 -8.60 10.67
C PHE A 62 -8.88 -8.00 10.87
N THR A 63 -9.24 -7.07 9.99
CA THR A 63 -10.58 -6.49 9.88
C THR A 63 -11.01 -6.48 8.41
N ASP A 64 -12.26 -6.87 8.18
CA ASP A 64 -12.95 -6.84 6.90
C ASP A 64 -13.57 -5.47 6.57
N ASN A 65 -13.52 -4.51 7.49
CA ASN A 65 -14.11 -3.17 7.33
C ASN A 65 -13.56 -2.35 6.15
N LEU A 66 -12.43 -2.76 5.57
CA LEU A 66 -11.79 -2.11 4.42
C LEU A 66 -11.92 -2.93 3.12
N ILE A 67 -12.75 -3.98 3.14
CA ILE A 67 -13.01 -4.87 2.01
C ILE A 67 -14.48 -4.71 1.61
N ALA A 68 -14.71 -4.51 0.32
CA ALA A 68 -16.03 -4.63 -0.27
C ALA A 68 -16.12 -6.01 -0.93
N ASP A 69 -16.91 -6.91 -0.36
CA ASP A 69 -17.16 -8.22 -0.96
C ASP A 69 -18.13 -8.11 -2.15
N TYR A 70 -18.34 -9.23 -2.84
CA TYR A 70 -19.15 -9.27 -4.04
C TYR A 70 -20.61 -8.89 -3.75
N GLU A 71 -21.18 -9.45 -2.69
CA GLU A 71 -22.56 -9.25 -2.27
C GLU A 71 -22.83 -7.78 -1.93
N TYR A 72 -21.92 -7.13 -1.20
CA TYR A 72 -22.01 -5.71 -0.87
C TYR A 72 -21.95 -4.83 -2.13
N VAL A 73 -21.05 -5.13 -3.06
CA VAL A 73 -20.97 -4.41 -4.34
C VAL A 73 -22.25 -4.61 -5.17
N MET A 74 -22.76 -5.84 -5.24
CA MET A 74 -23.97 -6.19 -5.98
C MET A 74 -25.23 -5.52 -5.41
N SER A 75 -25.25 -5.21 -4.12
CA SER A 75 -26.40 -4.57 -3.45
C SER A 75 -26.76 -3.18 -4.00
N GLY A 76 -25.83 -2.52 -4.72
CA GLY A 76 -26.01 -1.16 -5.22
C GLY A 76 -25.96 -0.07 -4.15
N GLN A 77 -25.65 -0.42 -2.89
CA GLN A 77 -25.43 0.54 -1.81
C GLN A 77 -24.17 1.41 -1.98
N PRO A 78 -22.99 0.88 -2.38
CA PRO A 78 -21.79 1.69 -2.50
C PRO A 78 -21.75 2.51 -3.79
N GLN A 79 -21.03 3.62 -3.77
CA GLN A 79 -20.59 4.30 -5.00
C GLN A 79 -19.32 3.62 -5.52
N LEU A 80 -19.32 3.24 -6.79
CA LEU A 80 -18.18 2.56 -7.42
C LEU A 80 -17.24 3.57 -8.08
N VAL A 81 -15.96 3.47 -7.78
CA VAL A 81 -14.89 4.26 -8.41
C VAL A 81 -13.92 3.30 -9.07
N ASP A 82 -13.73 3.46 -10.38
CA ASP A 82 -12.74 2.70 -11.15
C ASP A 82 -11.48 3.55 -11.32
N ALA A 83 -10.34 3.04 -10.85
CA ALA A 83 -9.06 3.74 -10.90
C ALA A 83 -8.20 3.35 -12.12
N ARG A 84 -8.74 2.55 -13.05
CA ARG A 84 -8.06 2.19 -14.30
C ARG A 84 -8.04 3.37 -15.27
N THR A 85 -7.01 3.41 -16.12
CA THR A 85 -6.86 4.36 -17.24
C THR A 85 -7.46 3.82 -18.53
#